data_AF-A0A3D2CNZ1-F1
#
_entry.id   AF-A0A3D2CNZ1-F1
#
_cell.length_a   1.000
_cell.length_b   1.000
_cell.length_c   1.000
_cell.angle_alpha   90.00
_cell.angle_beta   90.00
_cell.angle_gamma   90.00
#
_symmetry.space_group_name_H-M   'P 1'
#
loop_
_entity.id
_entity.type
_entity.pdbx_description
1 polymer ?
#
loop_
_entity_poly.entity_id
_entity_poly.type
_entity_poly.pdbx_seq_one_letter_code
_entity_poly.pdbx_strand_id
1 'polypeptide(L)'
;MSNVVVRRHKPYVSNVDYGGKYIPFSYSDFDVKNTYKNFLSGDINKYEFPFPDGTDLYLSDSGVYFPAQYCNELNKLYPSFPVFCALSRHVGLCNVHYNVQALPRVWDKMREQVDQYINCRGCFVLFGKIVFQKIRIYEQYDACVSNVPPLRLSWHLKESTTDQVLKASYLASHGEIKTRYLFYINRSKYDTRRFKTMLSSGR
;
A
#
# COMPACT_ATOMS: atom_id res chain seq x y z
N MET A 1 6.71 -0.98 5.88
CA MET A 1 7.01 -1.36 4.50
C MET A 1 8.49 -1.71 4.33
N SER A 2 9.39 -0.72 4.38
CA SER A 2 10.85 -0.88 4.18
C SER A 2 11.49 -2.09 4.87
N ASN A 3 11.25 -2.30 6.16
CA ASN A 3 11.85 -3.42 6.90
C ASN A 3 11.35 -4.80 6.43
N VAL A 4 10.09 -4.90 6.02
CA VAL A 4 9.52 -6.17 5.51
C VAL A 4 10.22 -6.55 4.20
N VAL A 5 10.42 -5.57 3.32
CA VAL A 5 11.09 -5.77 2.03
C VAL A 5 12.50 -6.34 2.23
N VAL A 6 13.32 -5.71 3.08
CA VAL A 6 14.69 -6.16 3.31
C VAL A 6 14.75 -7.56 3.91
N ARG A 7 13.84 -7.91 4.83
CA ARG A 7 13.82 -9.23 5.49
C ARG A 7 13.38 -10.38 4.57
N ARG A 8 12.69 -10.10 3.47
CA ARG A 8 12.28 -11.12 2.51
C ARG A 8 13.46 -11.66 1.68
N HIS A 9 14.57 -10.91 1.57
CA HIS A 9 15.73 -11.27 0.75
C HIS A 9 15.41 -11.56 -0.74
N LYS A 10 14.27 -11.08 -1.22
CA LYS A 10 13.81 -11.15 -2.62
C LYS A 10 14.07 -9.82 -3.34
N PRO A 11 14.18 -9.83 -4.68
CA PRO A 11 14.10 -8.61 -5.48
C PRO A 11 12.83 -7.82 -5.17
N TYR A 12 12.90 -6.50 -5.32
CA TYR A 12 11.74 -5.62 -5.16
C TYR A 12 11.88 -4.39 -6.06
N VAL A 13 10.76 -3.95 -6.63
CA VAL A 13 10.68 -2.74 -7.45
C VAL A 13 10.26 -1.57 -6.55
N SER A 14 10.98 -0.45 -6.57
CA SER A 14 10.67 0.70 -5.70
C SER A 14 11.22 2.03 -6.23
N ASN A 15 10.67 3.14 -5.75
CA ASN A 15 11.22 4.50 -5.96
C ASN A 15 12.26 4.90 -4.89
N VAL A 16 12.43 4.05 -3.88
CA VAL A 16 13.42 4.22 -2.80
C VAL A 16 14.17 2.90 -2.59
N ASP A 17 15.49 2.99 -2.47
CA ASP A 17 16.30 1.88 -1.99
C ASP A 17 16.18 1.74 -0.46
N TYR A 18 15.68 0.59 -0.03
CA TYR A 18 15.59 0.19 1.37
C TYR A 18 16.81 -0.59 1.88
N GLY A 19 17.81 -0.87 1.04
CA GLY A 19 19.04 -1.57 1.39
C GLY A 19 19.02 -3.09 1.14
N GLY A 20 18.29 -3.54 0.11
CA GLY A 20 18.16 -4.95 -0.30
C GLY A 20 18.44 -5.18 -1.79
N LYS A 21 17.82 -6.19 -2.40
CA LYS A 21 17.89 -6.45 -3.86
C LYS A 21 16.97 -5.47 -4.63
N TYR A 22 17.40 -4.22 -4.69
CA TYR A 22 16.64 -3.10 -5.23
C TYR A 22 16.60 -3.08 -6.76
N ILE A 23 15.41 -2.89 -7.33
CA ILE A 23 15.20 -2.61 -8.75
C ILE A 23 14.56 -1.21 -8.85
N PRO A 24 15.27 -0.20 -9.37
CA PRO A 24 14.69 1.11 -9.61
C PRO A 24 13.69 1.05 -10.76
N PHE A 25 12.74 1.98 -10.79
CA PHE A 25 11.81 2.17 -11.90
C PHE A 25 11.70 3.64 -12.31
N SER A 26 11.21 3.86 -13.53
CA SER A 26 10.62 5.11 -14.00
C SER A 26 9.09 5.01 -13.99
N TYR A 27 8.37 6.09 -13.72
CA TYR A 27 6.90 6.05 -13.70
C TYR A 27 6.29 5.61 -15.05
N SER A 28 7.01 5.83 -16.14
CA SER A 28 6.67 5.31 -17.47
C SER A 28 6.64 3.80 -17.56
N ASP A 29 7.34 3.08 -16.69
CA ASP A 29 7.42 1.61 -16.73
C ASP A 29 6.09 0.93 -16.38
N PHE A 30 5.18 1.67 -15.75
CA PHE A 30 3.83 1.21 -15.42
C PHE A 30 2.78 1.66 -16.44
N ASP A 31 3.18 2.26 -17.55
CA ASP A 31 2.27 2.46 -18.66
C ASP A 31 2.02 1.13 -19.37
N VAL A 32 0.90 0.49 -19.03
CA VAL A 32 0.47 -0.76 -19.66
C VAL A 32 -0.06 -0.55 -21.08
N LYS A 33 0.01 0.68 -21.63
CA LYS A 33 -0.50 1.08 -22.96
C LYS A 33 -1.98 0.84 -23.18
N ASN A 34 -2.68 0.43 -22.13
CA ASN A 34 -4.08 0.05 -22.13
C ASN A 34 -4.78 0.78 -20.99
N THR A 35 -5.85 1.47 -21.34
CA THR A 35 -6.77 2.11 -20.39
C THR A 35 -8.05 1.29 -20.33
N TYR A 36 -8.95 1.57 -19.39
CA TYR A 36 -10.27 0.93 -19.37
C TYR A 36 -11.03 1.11 -20.70
N LYS A 37 -10.81 2.21 -21.42
CA LYS A 37 -11.40 2.43 -22.75
C LYS A 37 -10.96 1.39 -23.77
N ASN A 38 -9.69 0.97 -23.75
CA ASN A 38 -9.18 -0.07 -24.65
C ASN A 38 -9.90 -1.40 -24.42
N PHE A 39 -10.15 -1.76 -23.16
CA PHE A 39 -10.90 -2.97 -22.82
C PHE A 39 -12.37 -2.90 -23.24
N LEU A 40 -12.99 -1.72 -23.16
CA LEU A 40 -14.36 -1.52 -23.62
C LEU A 40 -14.50 -1.54 -25.14
N SER A 41 -13.53 -0.99 -25.88
CA SER A 41 -13.56 -0.98 -27.35
C SER A 41 -13.03 -2.26 -27.99
N GLY A 42 -12.24 -3.05 -27.26
CA GLY A 42 -11.54 -4.23 -27.77
C GLY A 42 -10.19 -3.92 -28.43
N ASP A 43 -9.78 -2.63 -28.49
CA ASP A 43 -8.51 -2.20 -29.07
C ASP A 43 -7.35 -2.39 -28.07
N ILE A 44 -6.96 -3.65 -27.84
CA ILE A 44 -5.93 -4.03 -26.87
C ILE A 44 -4.54 -3.90 -27.48
N ASN A 45 -3.70 -3.08 -26.84
CA ASN A 45 -2.29 -2.93 -27.17
C ASN A 45 -1.45 -4.02 -26.51
N LYS A 46 -0.41 -4.51 -27.19
CA LYS A 46 0.54 -5.45 -26.60
C LYS A 46 1.33 -4.78 -25.47
N TYR A 47 1.39 -5.44 -24.34
CA TYR A 47 2.18 -5.05 -23.17
C TYR A 47 3.04 -6.22 -22.70
N GLU A 48 4.24 -5.90 -22.21
CA GLU A 48 5.16 -6.85 -21.59
C GLU A 48 5.61 -6.22 -20.27
N PHE A 49 5.50 -6.99 -19.18
CA PHE A 49 5.88 -6.51 -17.86
C PHE A 49 7.40 -6.34 -17.79
N PRO A 50 7.93 -5.15 -17.46
CA PRO A 50 9.36 -4.86 -17.60
C PRO A 50 10.21 -5.42 -16.45
N PHE A 51 9.60 -6.04 -15.44
CA PHE A 51 10.28 -6.56 -14.26
C PHE A 51 10.13 -8.08 -14.16
N PRO A 52 10.99 -8.77 -13.40
CA PRO A 52 10.83 -10.20 -13.19
C PRO A 52 9.50 -10.53 -12.50
N ASP A 53 8.79 -11.53 -13.02
CA ASP A 53 7.56 -12.06 -12.42
C ASP A 53 7.73 -12.40 -10.94
N GLY A 54 6.68 -12.16 -10.17
CA GLY A 54 6.68 -12.40 -8.72
C GLY A 54 7.40 -11.33 -7.90
N THR A 55 7.79 -10.21 -8.53
CA THR A 55 8.47 -9.09 -7.85
C THR A 55 7.45 -8.02 -7.45
N ASP A 56 7.22 -7.87 -6.16
CA ASP A 56 6.30 -6.84 -5.62
C ASP A 56 6.81 -5.40 -5.90
N LEU A 57 5.86 -4.50 -6.14
CA LEU A 57 6.07 -3.06 -6.34
C LEU A 57 5.83 -2.28 -5.04
N TYR A 58 6.74 -1.37 -4.71
CA TYR A 58 6.67 -0.52 -3.52
C TYR A 58 6.77 0.96 -3.89
N LEU A 59 5.68 1.71 -3.74
CA LEU A 59 5.62 3.14 -3.99
C LEU A 59 5.73 3.89 -2.67
N SER A 60 6.95 4.34 -2.39
CA SER A 60 7.23 5.10 -1.18
C SER A 60 6.69 6.52 -1.27
N ASP A 61 6.19 7.05 -0.16
CA ASP A 61 5.84 8.46 -0.03
C ASP A 61 4.83 8.91 -1.09
N SER A 62 3.85 8.06 -1.36
CA SER A 62 2.92 8.21 -2.50
C SER A 62 2.06 9.47 -2.45
N GLY A 63 1.85 10.07 -1.27
CA GLY A 63 1.16 11.37 -1.17
C GLY A 63 1.97 12.54 -1.74
N VAL A 64 3.25 12.37 -2.04
CA VAL A 64 4.09 13.38 -2.71
C VAL A 64 4.13 13.15 -4.23
N TYR A 65 4.27 11.88 -4.65
CA TYR A 65 4.40 11.52 -6.07
C TYR A 65 3.06 11.34 -6.80
N PHE A 66 2.01 10.96 -6.08
CA PHE A 66 0.64 10.82 -6.58
C PHE A 66 -0.33 11.59 -5.68
N PRO A 67 -0.21 12.93 -5.60
CA PRO A 67 -1.05 13.74 -4.73
C PRO A 67 -2.49 13.83 -5.23
N ALA A 68 -3.46 13.67 -4.33
CA ALA A 68 -4.89 13.81 -4.64
C ALA A 68 -5.28 15.22 -5.09
N GLN A 69 -4.44 16.24 -4.84
CA GLN A 69 -4.65 17.61 -5.30
C GLN A 69 -4.56 17.75 -6.82
N TYR A 70 -3.85 16.83 -7.49
CA TYR A 70 -3.59 16.86 -8.93
C TYR A 70 -4.27 15.69 -9.65
N CYS A 71 -5.44 15.25 -9.19
CA CYS A 71 -6.15 14.11 -9.80
C CYS A 71 -6.38 14.30 -11.31
N ASN A 72 -6.74 15.51 -11.75
CA ASN A 72 -7.03 15.78 -13.16
C ASN A 72 -5.78 15.63 -14.04
N GLU A 73 -4.64 16.07 -13.54
CA GLU A 73 -3.34 15.96 -14.20
C GLU A 73 -2.88 14.50 -14.21
N LEU A 74 -3.00 13.79 -13.08
CA LEU A 74 -2.62 12.38 -12.96
C LEU A 74 -3.48 11.50 -13.88
N ASN A 75 -4.78 11.78 -14.02
CA ASN A 75 -5.66 11.08 -14.96
C ASN A 75 -5.19 11.23 -16.42
N LYS A 76 -4.56 12.36 -16.77
CA LYS A 76 -4.03 12.60 -18.13
C LYS A 76 -2.63 12.02 -18.32
N LEU A 77 -1.78 12.12 -17.30
CA LEU A 77 -0.39 11.65 -17.35
C LEU A 77 -0.27 10.13 -17.24
N TYR A 78 -1.12 9.50 -16.42
CA TYR A 78 -1.04 8.08 -16.07
C TYR A 78 -2.39 7.35 -16.24
N PRO A 79 -3.08 7.46 -17.38
CA PRO A 79 -4.43 6.91 -17.56
C PRO A 79 -4.47 5.37 -17.48
N SER A 80 -3.35 4.71 -17.74
CA SER A 80 -3.20 3.24 -17.73
C SER A 80 -2.76 2.69 -16.37
N PHE A 81 -2.31 3.54 -15.43
CA PHE A 81 -1.80 3.09 -14.15
C PHE A 81 -2.84 2.39 -13.25
N PRO A 82 -4.11 2.86 -13.17
CA PRO A 82 -5.14 2.14 -12.40
C PRO A 82 -5.42 0.74 -12.99
N VAL A 83 -5.34 0.60 -14.32
CA VAL A 83 -5.45 -0.68 -15.02
C VAL A 83 -4.29 -1.60 -14.63
N PHE A 84 -3.06 -1.07 -14.58
CA PHE A 84 -1.91 -1.83 -14.11
C PHE A 84 -2.13 -2.34 -12.68
N CYS A 85 -2.60 -1.49 -11.75
CA CYS A 85 -2.88 -1.92 -10.39
C CYS A 85 -3.91 -3.06 -10.35
N ALA A 86 -5.01 -2.92 -11.10
CA ALA A 86 -6.06 -3.93 -11.21
C ALA A 86 -5.56 -5.27 -11.78
N LEU A 87 -4.62 -5.22 -12.73
CA LEU A 87 -4.12 -6.40 -13.44
C LEU A 87 -2.76 -6.89 -12.92
N SER A 88 -2.19 -6.27 -11.89
CA SER A 88 -0.83 -6.51 -11.39
C SER A 88 -0.50 -8.00 -11.16
N ARG A 89 -1.45 -8.75 -10.59
CA ARG A 89 -1.33 -10.22 -10.43
C ARG A 89 -1.34 -10.99 -11.74
N HIS A 90 -2.10 -10.53 -12.73
CA HIS A 90 -2.20 -11.17 -14.04
C HIS A 90 -0.99 -10.88 -14.94
N VAL A 91 -0.46 -9.66 -14.87
CA VAL A 91 0.61 -9.22 -15.78
C VAL A 91 2.02 -9.49 -15.27
N GLY A 92 2.22 -9.53 -13.95
CA GLY A 92 3.57 -9.68 -13.37
C GLY A 92 3.62 -10.52 -12.10
N LEU A 93 2.53 -11.23 -11.75
CA LEU A 93 2.39 -11.99 -10.52
C LEU A 93 2.81 -11.18 -9.27
N CYS A 94 2.51 -9.88 -9.26
CA CYS A 94 3.01 -8.96 -8.24
C CYS A 94 1.89 -8.30 -7.45
N ASN A 95 2.23 -7.80 -6.26
CA ASN A 95 1.36 -6.91 -5.50
C ASN A 95 1.91 -5.48 -5.56
N VAL A 96 1.01 -4.51 -5.55
CA VAL A 96 1.35 -3.08 -5.46
C VAL A 96 1.15 -2.62 -4.02
N HIS A 97 2.21 -2.14 -3.41
CA HIS A 97 2.21 -1.59 -2.06
C HIS A 97 2.56 -0.11 -2.11
N TYR A 98 1.88 0.69 -1.30
CA TYR A 98 2.26 2.08 -1.15
C TYR A 98 2.07 2.57 0.28
N ASN A 99 2.91 3.52 0.69
CA ASN A 99 2.77 4.19 1.98
C ASN A 99 2.48 5.67 1.82
N VAL A 100 1.75 6.20 2.79
CA VAL A 100 1.41 7.61 2.90
C VAL A 100 1.24 7.98 4.36
N GLN A 101 1.46 9.24 4.70
CA GLN A 101 1.24 9.75 6.06
C GLN A 101 -0.25 9.92 6.39
N ALA A 102 -1.06 10.27 5.38
CA ALA A 102 -2.51 10.41 5.49
C ALA A 102 -3.16 9.82 4.24
N LEU A 103 -4.03 8.83 4.44
CA LEU A 103 -4.64 8.04 3.37
C LEU A 103 -5.33 8.89 2.27
N PRO A 104 -6.08 9.96 2.60
CA PRO A 104 -6.75 10.78 1.58
C PRO A 104 -5.81 11.58 0.66
N ARG A 105 -4.50 11.64 0.95
CA ARG A 105 -3.53 12.40 0.14
C ARG A 105 -3.10 11.69 -1.14
N VAL A 106 -3.29 10.38 -1.24
CA VAL A 106 -2.91 9.61 -2.45
C VAL A 106 -4.01 9.74 -3.49
N TRP A 107 -3.68 9.82 -4.77
CA TRP A 107 -4.63 9.77 -5.89
C TRP A 107 -5.73 8.71 -5.70
N ASP A 108 -6.98 9.11 -5.92
CA ASP A 108 -8.17 8.28 -5.69
C ASP A 108 -8.15 6.97 -6.47
N LYS A 109 -7.73 7.01 -7.74
CA LYS A 109 -7.65 5.81 -8.59
C LYS A 109 -6.68 4.75 -8.11
N MET A 110 -5.68 5.11 -7.31
CA MET A 110 -4.83 4.10 -6.65
C MET A 110 -5.55 3.50 -5.44
N ARG A 111 -6.24 4.32 -4.65
CA ARG A 111 -6.97 3.88 -3.45
C ARG A 111 -8.10 2.91 -3.78
N GLU A 112 -8.77 3.12 -4.90
CA GLU A 112 -9.83 2.23 -5.40
C GLU A 112 -9.34 0.81 -5.69
N GLN A 113 -8.04 0.59 -5.93
CA GLN A 113 -7.47 -0.72 -6.30
C GLN A 113 -6.85 -1.48 -5.12
N VAL A 114 -7.10 -1.05 -3.87
CA VAL A 114 -6.46 -1.63 -2.67
C VAL A 114 -7.34 -2.64 -1.97
N ASP A 115 -6.76 -3.82 -1.74
CA ASP A 115 -7.39 -4.90 -0.97
C ASP A 115 -7.41 -4.62 0.55
N GLN A 116 -6.37 -3.96 1.09
CA GLN A 116 -6.21 -3.77 2.54
C GLN A 116 -5.50 -2.46 2.90
N TYR A 117 -5.97 -1.83 3.98
CA TYR A 117 -5.39 -0.61 4.54
C TYR A 117 -4.71 -0.89 5.88
N ILE A 118 -3.48 -0.40 6.05
CA ILE A 118 -2.71 -0.60 7.29
C ILE A 118 -2.40 0.75 7.93
N ASN A 119 -2.98 1.00 9.10
CA ASN A 119 -2.73 2.20 9.88
C ASN A 119 -1.72 1.92 11.02
N CYS A 120 -0.64 2.69 11.08
CA CYS A 120 0.31 2.65 12.18
C CYS A 120 -0.21 3.50 13.35
N ARG A 121 -0.66 2.84 14.43
CA ARG A 121 -1.25 3.48 15.61
C ARG A 121 -0.23 3.92 16.65
N GLY A 122 0.96 3.36 16.61
CA GLY A 122 2.05 3.69 17.51
C GLY A 122 3.32 2.98 17.07
N CYS A 123 4.45 3.67 17.16
CA CYS A 123 5.76 3.12 16.86
C CYS A 123 6.74 3.68 17.89
N PHE A 124 7.48 2.80 18.53
CA PHE A 124 8.50 3.15 19.49
C PHE A 124 9.80 2.43 19.10
N VAL A 125 10.91 3.17 19.11
CA VAL A 125 12.22 2.66 18.69
C VAL A 125 13.20 2.76 19.85
N LEU A 126 13.69 1.61 20.33
CA LEU A 126 14.73 1.50 21.34
C LEU A 126 16.11 1.34 20.69
N PHE A 127 17.11 2.03 21.25
CA PHE A 127 18.50 1.99 20.80
C PHE A 127 18.67 2.24 19.29
N GLY A 128 17.77 3.02 18.69
CA GLY A 128 17.75 3.32 17.25
C GLY A 128 17.46 2.14 16.32
N LYS A 129 17.24 0.92 16.82
CA LYS A 129 17.12 -0.29 15.98
C LYS A 129 15.96 -1.22 16.35
N ILE A 130 15.61 -1.32 17.63
CA ILE A 130 14.57 -2.24 18.10
C ILE A 130 13.23 -1.53 18.01
N VAL A 131 12.30 -2.05 17.23
CA VAL A 131 11.02 -1.42 16.94
C VAL A 131 9.87 -2.20 17.58
N PHE A 132 9.04 -1.48 18.33
CA PHE A 132 7.73 -1.91 18.80
C PHE A 132 6.68 -1.12 18.02
N GLN A 133 5.83 -1.81 17.28
CA GLN A 133 4.83 -1.18 16.44
C GLN A 133 3.45 -1.76 16.71
N LYS A 134 2.47 -0.89 16.91
CA LYS A 134 1.05 -1.25 16.93
C LYS A 134 0.44 -0.84 15.60
N ILE A 135 -0.06 -1.83 14.86
CA ILE A 135 -0.75 -1.60 13.59
C ILE A 135 -2.21 -2.04 13.70
N ARG A 136 -3.05 -1.41 12.88
CA ARG A 136 -4.42 -1.83 12.64
C ARG A 136 -4.65 -1.99 11.15
N ILE A 137 -5.18 -3.14 10.77
CA ILE A 137 -5.46 -3.55 9.40
C ILE A 137 -6.96 -3.44 9.20
N TYR A 138 -7.38 -2.85 8.09
CA TYR A 138 -8.75 -2.65 7.69
C TYR A 138 -8.96 -3.22 6.28
N GLU A 139 -10.09 -3.85 6.07
CA GLU A 139 -10.57 -4.24 4.74
C GLU A 139 -11.18 -3.04 3.99
N GLN A 140 -12.02 -2.25 4.66
CA GLN A 140 -12.73 -1.14 4.02
C GLN A 140 -12.03 0.22 4.19
N TYR A 141 -12.11 1.04 3.14
CA TYR A 141 -11.57 2.39 3.10
C TYR A 141 -12.18 3.30 4.18
N ASP A 142 -13.51 3.39 4.23
CA ASP A 142 -14.22 4.31 5.13
C ASP A 142 -14.00 3.97 6.60
N ALA A 143 -13.93 2.67 6.92
CA ALA A 143 -13.57 2.19 8.25
C ALA A 143 -12.15 2.60 8.65
N CYS A 144 -11.20 2.57 7.70
CA CYS A 144 -9.83 3.01 7.92
C CYS A 144 -9.74 4.54 8.15
N VAL A 145 -10.42 5.33 7.31
CA VAL A 145 -10.46 6.80 7.42
C VAL A 145 -11.10 7.24 8.73
N SER A 146 -12.23 6.62 9.10
CA SER A 146 -12.95 6.88 10.35
C SER A 146 -12.27 6.26 11.58
N ASN A 147 -11.19 5.51 11.36
CA ASN A 147 -10.39 4.87 12.40
C ASN A 147 -11.19 3.95 13.35
N VAL A 148 -12.13 3.20 12.78
CA VAL A 148 -13.04 2.29 13.52
C VAL A 148 -12.20 1.27 14.33
N PRO A 149 -12.48 1.07 15.64
CA PRO A 149 -11.77 0.09 16.45
C PRO A 149 -12.22 -1.33 16.10
N PRO A 150 -11.36 -2.36 16.20
CA PRO A 150 -11.79 -3.74 15.97
C PRO A 150 -12.87 -4.16 16.96
N LEU A 151 -13.79 -5.01 16.52
CA LEU A 151 -14.77 -5.64 17.39
C LEU A 151 -14.05 -6.39 18.53
N ARG A 152 -14.46 -6.10 19.77
CA ARG A 152 -13.95 -6.78 20.96
C ARG A 152 -15.05 -7.71 21.48
N LEU A 153 -14.95 -8.98 21.14
CA LEU A 153 -15.75 -10.02 21.78
C LEU A 153 -14.94 -10.64 22.92
N SER A 154 -15.63 -11.01 23.99
CA SER A 154 -14.99 -11.65 25.14
C SER A 154 -14.55 -13.05 24.74
N TRP A 155 -13.24 -13.29 24.72
CA TRP A 155 -12.64 -14.54 24.24
C TRP A 155 -12.87 -15.74 25.17
N HIS A 156 -13.36 -15.50 26.39
CA HIS A 156 -13.62 -16.51 27.41
C HIS A 156 -15.07 -16.99 27.48
N LEU A 157 -15.98 -16.36 26.76
CA LEU A 157 -17.41 -16.70 26.79
C LEU A 157 -17.76 -17.43 25.51
N LYS A 158 -18.61 -18.47 25.60
CA LYS A 158 -19.25 -19.05 24.41
C LYS A 158 -20.03 -17.93 23.71
N GLU A 159 -19.76 -17.71 22.42
CA GLU A 159 -20.49 -16.71 21.62
C GLU A 159 -22.00 -16.99 21.71
N SER A 160 -22.74 -16.04 22.27
CA SER A 160 -24.20 -16.08 22.28
C SER A 160 -24.76 -15.79 20.88
N THR A 161 -26.03 -16.11 20.62
CA THR A 161 -26.70 -15.71 19.37
C THR A 161 -26.62 -14.20 19.16
N THR A 162 -26.72 -13.40 20.23
CA THR A 162 -26.56 -11.95 20.19
C THR A 162 -25.16 -11.54 19.74
N ASP A 163 -24.12 -12.21 20.22
CA ASP A 163 -22.73 -11.93 19.81
C ASP A 163 -22.50 -12.25 18.33
N GLN A 164 -23.11 -13.34 17.84
CA GLN A 164 -23.04 -13.71 16.42
C GLN A 164 -23.73 -12.66 15.54
N VAL A 165 -24.91 -12.18 15.94
CA VAL A 165 -25.64 -11.12 15.23
C VAL A 165 -24.85 -9.81 15.25
N LEU A 166 -24.26 -9.45 16.40
CA LEU A 166 -23.43 -8.25 16.53
C LEU A 166 -22.19 -8.35 15.63
N LYS A 167 -21.53 -9.50 15.61
CA LYS A 167 -20.37 -9.78 14.76
C LYS A 167 -20.72 -9.69 13.27
N ALA A 168 -21.83 -10.31 12.86
CA ALA A 168 -22.30 -10.26 11.48
C ALA A 168 -22.63 -8.82 11.05
N SER A 169 -23.35 -8.07 11.90
CA SER A 169 -23.72 -6.67 11.64
C SER A 169 -22.49 -5.76 11.56
N TYR A 170 -21.51 -5.99 12.45
CA TYR A 170 -20.24 -5.26 12.46
C TYR A 170 -19.42 -5.53 11.19
N LEU A 171 -19.24 -6.79 10.81
CA LEU A 171 -18.49 -7.18 9.62
C LEU A 171 -19.18 -6.67 8.34
N ALA A 172 -20.51 -6.71 8.27
CA ALA A 172 -21.24 -6.14 7.15
C ALA A 172 -21.03 -4.62 7.00
N SER A 173 -20.94 -3.90 8.13
CA SER A 173 -20.83 -2.43 8.14
C SER A 173 -19.41 -1.92 7.92
N HIS A 174 -18.38 -2.68 8.31
CA HIS A 174 -17.00 -2.18 8.38
C HIS A 174 -15.94 -3.11 7.79
N GLY A 175 -16.34 -4.32 7.37
CA GLY A 175 -15.41 -5.38 7.00
C GLY A 175 -14.59 -5.87 8.18
N GLU A 176 -13.57 -6.67 7.89
CA GLU A 176 -12.68 -7.19 8.92
C GLU A 176 -11.68 -6.12 9.38
N ILE A 177 -11.56 -5.96 10.71
CA ILE A 177 -10.57 -5.06 11.33
C ILE A 177 -9.74 -5.83 12.34
N LYS A 178 -8.41 -5.81 12.18
CA LYS A 178 -7.45 -6.55 13.01
C LYS A 178 -6.43 -5.62 13.63
N THR A 179 -6.18 -5.75 14.94
CA THR A 179 -5.00 -5.14 15.58
C THR A 179 -3.87 -6.15 15.68
N ARG A 180 -2.64 -5.71 15.38
CA ARG A 180 -1.43 -6.52 15.54
C ARG A 180 -0.34 -5.71 16.23
N TYR A 181 0.43 -6.39 17.05
CA TYR A 181 1.64 -5.86 17.67
C TYR A 181 2.83 -6.53 16.99
N LEU A 182 3.76 -5.72 16.50
CA LEU A 182 4.96 -6.15 15.84
C LEU A 182 6.16 -5.79 16.70
N PHE A 183 7.08 -6.73 16.84
CA PHE A 183 8.36 -6.54 17.50
C PHE A 183 9.47 -7.02 16.56
N TYR A 184 10.39 -6.14 16.20
CA TYR A 184 11.45 -6.48 15.26
C TYR A 184 12.67 -5.55 15.37
N ILE A 185 13.82 -6.03 14.89
CA ILE A 185 14.99 -5.18 14.64
C ILE A 185 14.87 -4.59 13.23
N ASN A 186 14.91 -3.27 13.10
CA ASN A 186 14.90 -2.60 11.81
C ASN A 186 16.22 -2.85 11.08
N ARG A 187 16.13 -3.49 9.92
CA ARG A 187 17.25 -3.76 9.01
C ARG A 187 17.23 -2.88 7.76
N SER A 188 16.18 -2.08 7.57
CA SER A 188 16.10 -1.19 6.42
C SER A 188 17.05 -0.01 6.56
N LYS A 189 17.61 0.42 5.43
CA LYS A 189 18.41 1.65 5.29
C LYS A 189 17.56 2.86 4.86
N TYR A 190 16.24 2.77 5.04
CA TYR A 190 15.33 3.83 4.61
C TYR A 190 15.57 5.12 5.41
N ASP A 191 15.92 6.20 4.72
CA ASP A 191 16.07 7.53 5.31
C ASP A 191 14.71 8.21 5.49
N THR A 192 14.26 8.27 6.74
CA THR A 192 13.01 8.97 7.13
C THR A 192 13.03 10.48 6.88
N ARG A 193 14.21 11.07 6.65
CA ARG A 193 14.38 12.49 6.30
C ARG A 193 14.87 12.69 4.87
N ARG A 194 14.67 11.72 3.98
CA ARG A 194 15.08 11.78 2.56
C ARG A 194 14.71 13.11 1.89
N PHE A 195 13.50 13.61 2.10
CA PHE A 195 13.06 14.88 1.52
C PHE A 195 13.81 16.10 2.06
N LYS A 196 14.27 16.10 3.32
CA LYS A 196 15.13 17.17 3.82
C LYS A 196 16.41 17.24 2.99
N THR A 197 17.05 16.10 2.78
CA THR A 197 18.29 16.00 2.00
C THR A 197 18.04 16.47 0.58
N MET A 198 17.04 15.89 -0.10
CA MET A 198 16.65 16.24 -1.48
C MET A 198 16.42 17.75 -1.66
N LEU A 199 15.58 18.35 -0.82
CA LEU A 199 15.26 19.78 -0.90
C LEU A 199 16.46 20.68 -0.56
N SER A 200 17.31 20.26 0.38
CA SER A 200 18.53 21.01 0.72
C SER A 200 19.63 20.92 -0.33
N SER A 201 19.67 19.85 -1.13
CA SER A 201 20.68 19.63 -2.16
C SER A 201 20.35 20.28 -3.51
N GLY A 202 19.12 20.78 -3.70
CA GLY A 202 18.72 21.48 -4.93
C GLY A 202 18.84 20.65 -6.21
N ARG A 203 18.80 19.32 -6.09
CA ARG A 203 18.79 18.37 -7.21
C ARG A 203 17.49 17.58 -7.21
#